data_AF-A0A662X3X0-F1
#
_entry.id   AF-A0A662X3X0-F1
#
_cell.length_a   1.000
_cell.length_b   1.000
_cell.length_c   1.000
_cell.angle_alpha   90.00
_cell.angle_beta   90.00
_cell.angle_gamma   90.00
#
_symmetry.space_group_name_H-M   'P 1'
#
loop_
_entity.id
_entity.type
_entity.pdbx_description
1 polymer ?
#
loop_
_entity_poly.entity_id
_entity_poly.type
_entity_poly.pdbx_seq_one_letter_code
_entity_poly.pdbx_strand_id
1 'polypeptide(L)'
;TLGVARADEQQQPPPTSLRLNQLPKLPKNLRTMKGVRFADCIYQCFCGDLEKVPRVKGSKSVSNAQSECMKAFGIAKQYISKDEMPRPYASMRNEDEQLAWSTHVRALAESVEARVIKDLTDGADRPKKRKRTAFVSATIREHYKQSKARKAKNTVN
;
A
#
# COMPACT_ATOMS: atom_id res chain seq x y z
N THR A 1 2.50 34.85 -47.71
CA THR A 1 2.47 33.37 -47.74
C THR A 1 2.70 32.87 -46.33
N LEU A 2 1.70 32.18 -45.76
CA LEU A 2 1.78 31.50 -44.46
C LEU A 2 2.69 30.26 -44.56
N GLY A 3 3.52 30.02 -43.55
CA GLY A 3 4.21 28.75 -43.30
C GLY A 3 4.56 28.71 -41.81
N VAL A 4 3.67 28.23 -40.94
CA VAL A 4 3.41 26.82 -40.56
C VAL A 4 4.64 26.09 -39.99
N ALA A 5 4.72 26.18 -38.66
CA ALA A 5 5.03 25.15 -37.66
C ALA A 5 6.17 24.13 -37.91
N ARG A 6 7.12 24.11 -36.98
CA ARG A 6 7.58 22.87 -36.34
C ARG A 6 7.77 23.11 -34.84
N ALA A 7 6.80 22.66 -34.06
CA ALA A 7 6.99 22.45 -32.64
C ALA A 7 7.76 21.14 -32.47
N ASP A 8 8.85 21.19 -31.71
CA ASP A 8 9.57 20.03 -31.19
C ASP A 8 8.59 19.10 -30.45
N GLU A 9 8.23 17.99 -31.07
CA GLU A 9 7.70 16.83 -30.36
C GLU A 9 8.84 16.25 -29.51
N GLN A 10 8.98 16.74 -28.28
CA GLN A 10 9.72 16.02 -27.25
C GLN A 10 8.98 14.71 -26.98
N GLN A 11 9.43 13.67 -27.68
CA GLN A 11 8.97 12.30 -27.50
C GLN A 11 9.34 11.83 -26.09
N GLN A 12 8.39 11.97 -25.17
CA GLN A 12 8.45 11.34 -23.85
C GLN A 12 8.46 9.82 -24.09
N PRO A 13 9.44 9.06 -23.53
CA PRO A 13 9.46 7.62 -23.72
C PRO A 13 8.14 7.03 -23.21
N PRO A 14 7.54 6.06 -23.93
CA PRO A 14 6.31 5.43 -23.46
C PRO A 14 6.56 4.88 -22.05
N PRO A 15 5.59 5.01 -21.13
CA PRO A 15 5.74 4.45 -19.80
C PRO A 15 6.07 2.96 -19.93
N THR A 16 7.20 2.55 -19.36
CA THR A 16 7.69 1.17 -19.41
C THR A 16 6.53 0.25 -19.06
N SER A 17 6.01 -0.48 -20.04
CA SER A 17 4.86 -1.34 -19.85
C SER A 17 5.26 -2.45 -18.88
N LEU A 18 4.93 -2.29 -17.60
CA LEU A 18 5.12 -3.32 -16.59
C LEU A 18 4.38 -4.56 -17.07
N ARG A 19 5.09 -5.63 -17.39
CA ARG A 19 4.42 -6.88 -17.81
C ARG A 19 3.77 -7.49 -16.58
N LEU A 20 2.55 -8.04 -16.71
CA LEU A 20 1.79 -8.66 -15.61
C LEU A 20 2.64 -9.68 -14.79
N ASN A 21 3.57 -10.36 -15.45
CA ASN A 21 4.49 -11.34 -14.86
C ASN A 21 5.57 -10.72 -13.94
N GLN A 22 5.74 -9.39 -13.95
CA GLN A 22 6.70 -8.65 -13.12
C GLN A 22 6.07 -8.10 -11.84
N LEU A 23 4.76 -8.33 -11.63
CA LEU A 23 4.10 -7.91 -10.41
C LEU A 23 4.65 -8.70 -9.21
N PRO A 24 4.98 -8.03 -8.09
CA PRO A 24 5.53 -8.69 -6.93
C PRO A 24 4.51 -9.70 -6.40
N LYS A 25 4.83 -10.99 -6.55
CA LYS A 25 4.06 -12.08 -5.96
C LYS A 25 4.42 -12.18 -4.49
N LEU A 26 3.43 -12.36 -3.63
CA LEU A 26 3.65 -12.63 -2.22
C LEU A 26 4.49 -13.91 -2.12
N PRO A 27 5.50 -13.96 -1.24
CA PRO A 27 6.03 -15.24 -0.83
C PRO A 27 4.86 -16.14 -0.43
N LYS A 28 4.70 -17.27 -1.14
CA LYS A 28 3.61 -18.25 -0.97
C LYS A 28 3.44 -18.69 0.50
N ASN A 29 4.49 -18.51 1.30
CA ASN A 29 4.51 -18.72 2.73
C ASN A 29 4.92 -17.42 3.45
N LEU A 30 3.96 -16.55 3.75
CA LEU A 30 4.14 -15.43 4.67
C LEU A 30 4.34 -15.93 6.11
N ARG A 31 5.52 -16.44 6.41
CA ARG A 31 5.90 -16.70 7.80
C ARG A 31 6.18 -15.38 8.53
N THR A 32 6.67 -14.33 7.85
CA THR A 32 7.00 -13.02 8.45
C THR A 32 6.79 -11.84 7.48
N MET A 33 6.45 -10.64 8.00
CA MET A 33 6.42 -9.37 7.24
C MET A 33 7.69 -8.52 7.41
N LYS A 34 8.77 -9.13 7.91
CA LYS A 34 10.02 -8.40 8.18
C LYS A 34 10.62 -7.88 6.87
N GLY A 35 10.81 -6.57 6.78
CA GLY A 35 11.41 -5.92 5.61
C GLY A 35 10.46 -5.71 4.42
N VAL A 36 9.21 -6.17 4.52
CA VAL A 36 8.19 -5.90 3.49
C VAL A 36 7.77 -4.44 3.56
N ARG A 37 7.76 -3.74 2.42
CA ARG A 37 7.27 -2.35 2.36
C ARG A 37 5.76 -2.31 2.57
N PHE A 38 5.30 -1.20 3.13
CA PHE A 38 3.89 -1.00 3.44
C PHE A 38 3.05 -0.95 2.15
N ALA A 39 3.52 -0.26 1.12
CA ALA A 39 2.89 -0.24 -0.20
C ALA A 39 2.76 -1.64 -0.83
N ASP A 40 3.81 -2.48 -0.71
CA ASP A 40 3.78 -3.84 -1.24
C ASP A 40 2.73 -4.70 -0.53
N CYS A 41 2.62 -4.55 0.78
CA CYS A 41 1.59 -5.21 1.55
C CYS A 41 0.20 -4.78 1.09
N ILE A 42 -0.08 -3.47 0.97
CA ILE A 42 -1.37 -2.94 0.52
C ILE A 42 -1.73 -3.45 -0.88
N TYR A 43 -0.80 -3.33 -1.83
CA TYR A 43 -0.99 -3.77 -3.21
C TYR A 43 -1.47 -5.22 -3.24
N GLN A 44 -0.83 -6.09 -2.46
CA GLN A 44 -1.17 -7.50 -2.43
C GLN A 44 -2.46 -7.82 -1.66
N CYS A 45 -2.87 -6.96 -0.73
CA CYS A 45 -4.20 -7.05 -0.13
C CYS A 45 -5.29 -6.88 -1.18
N PHE A 46 -5.10 -5.94 -2.12
CA PHE A 46 -6.06 -5.69 -3.20
C PHE A 46 -6.12 -6.81 -4.23
N CYS A 47 -5.01 -7.49 -4.50
CA CYS A 47 -4.98 -8.64 -5.41
C CYS A 47 -5.76 -9.85 -4.88
N GLY A 48 -6.29 -9.81 -3.65
CA GLY A 48 -7.06 -10.90 -3.06
C GLY A 48 -6.20 -12.08 -2.60
N ASP A 49 -4.87 -11.94 -2.60
CA ASP A 49 -3.96 -13.00 -2.15
C ASP A 49 -4.03 -13.22 -0.64
N LEU A 50 -4.52 -12.24 0.13
CA LEU A 50 -4.71 -12.38 1.57
C LEU A 50 -5.76 -13.40 1.98
N GLU A 51 -6.84 -13.53 1.21
CA GLU A 51 -7.90 -14.52 1.46
C GLU A 51 -7.43 -15.94 1.13
N LYS A 52 -6.39 -16.06 0.30
CA LYS A 52 -5.74 -17.31 -0.08
C LYS A 52 -4.60 -17.72 0.86
N VAL A 53 -4.19 -16.86 1.80
CA VAL A 53 -3.19 -17.24 2.81
C VAL A 53 -3.84 -18.23 3.78
N PRO A 54 -3.35 -19.49 3.87
CA PRO A 54 -3.95 -20.50 4.71
C PRO A 54 -4.02 -20.03 6.17
N ARG A 55 -5.22 -20.04 6.76
CA ARG A 55 -5.39 -19.87 8.20
C ARG A 55 -4.76 -21.09 8.88
N VAL A 56 -3.59 -20.91 9.47
CA VAL A 56 -2.94 -21.97 10.27
C VAL A 56 -3.77 -22.18 11.55
N LYS A 57 -4.76 -23.09 11.51
CA LYS A 57 -5.50 -23.52 12.70
C LYS A 57 -4.53 -24.22 13.66
N GLY A 58 -4.53 -23.83 14.94
CA GLY A 58 -3.81 -24.56 16.01
C GLY A 58 -2.46 -23.98 16.42
N SER A 59 -1.95 -22.95 15.74
CA SER A 59 -0.81 -22.21 16.28
C SER A 59 -1.33 -21.21 17.32
N LYS A 60 -0.86 -21.24 18.57
CA LYS A 60 -1.05 -20.08 19.49
C LYS A 60 -0.51 -18.76 18.88
N SER A 61 0.25 -18.85 17.78
CA SER A 61 0.68 -17.79 16.88
C SER A 61 0.07 -17.92 15.46
N VAL A 62 -1.25 -18.00 15.31
CA VAL A 62 -1.92 -17.76 14.01
C VAL A 62 -1.74 -16.28 13.64
N SER A 63 -1.03 -15.81 12.61
CA SER A 63 0.33 -15.98 12.10
C SER A 63 0.79 -14.52 11.98
N ASN A 64 1.88 -14.11 12.64
CA ASN A 64 2.22 -12.68 12.82
C ASN A 64 2.06 -11.88 11.52
N ALA A 65 2.48 -12.47 10.39
CA ALA A 65 2.39 -11.85 9.09
C ALA A 65 0.97 -11.58 8.56
N GLN A 66 0.05 -12.55 8.64
CA GLN A 66 -1.33 -12.33 8.17
C GLN A 66 -2.05 -11.29 9.04
N SER A 67 -1.83 -11.34 10.36
CA SER A 67 -2.36 -10.31 11.28
C SER A 67 -1.78 -8.94 10.97
N GLU A 68 -0.48 -8.84 10.71
CA GLU A 68 0.17 -7.61 10.30
C GLU A 68 -0.38 -7.09 8.97
N CYS A 69 -0.59 -7.94 7.96
CA CYS A 69 -1.22 -7.53 6.71
C CYS A 69 -2.64 -6.98 6.91
N MET A 70 -3.48 -7.68 7.68
CA MET A 70 -4.85 -7.21 7.95
C MET A 70 -4.85 -5.87 8.70
N LYS A 71 -3.93 -5.68 9.65
CA LYS A 71 -3.74 -4.40 10.34
C LYS A 71 -3.25 -3.30 9.40
N ALA A 72 -2.25 -3.59 8.57
CA ALA A 72 -1.74 -2.66 7.57
C ALA A 72 -2.84 -2.21 6.61
N PHE A 73 -3.63 -3.16 6.10
CA PHE A 73 -4.75 -2.85 5.21
C PHE A 73 -5.87 -2.08 5.92
N GLY A 74 -6.16 -2.42 7.18
CA GLY A 74 -7.11 -1.67 8.01
C GLY A 74 -6.68 -0.22 8.27
N ILE A 75 -5.37 0.03 8.41
CA ILE A 75 -4.81 1.40 8.45
C ILE A 75 -4.98 2.05 7.07
N ALA A 76 -4.52 1.39 6.00
CA ALA A 76 -4.57 1.92 4.64
C ALA A 76 -5.97 2.36 4.21
N LYS A 77 -7.02 1.58 4.54
CA LYS A 77 -8.43 1.92 4.23
C LYS A 77 -8.87 3.26 4.83
N GLN A 78 -8.27 3.73 5.92
CA GLN A 78 -8.60 5.04 6.51
C GLN A 78 -8.09 6.20 5.64
N TYR A 79 -7.14 5.92 4.74
CA TYR A 79 -6.48 6.88 3.85
C TYR A 79 -6.90 6.70 2.39
N ILE A 80 -7.90 5.86 2.10
CA ILE A 80 -8.42 5.62 0.76
C ILE A 80 -9.86 6.10 0.76
N SER A 81 -10.14 7.09 -0.08
CA SER A 81 -11.49 7.59 -0.30
C SER A 81 -12.35 6.56 -1.04
N LYS A 82 -13.69 6.74 -1.02
CA LYS A 82 -14.60 5.78 -1.66
C LYS A 82 -14.42 5.73 -3.18
N ASP A 83 -14.08 6.86 -3.78
CA ASP A 83 -13.83 7.06 -5.21
C ASP A 83 -12.44 6.54 -5.64
N GLU A 84 -11.43 6.60 -4.77
CA GLU A 84 -10.13 5.96 -5.01
C GLU A 84 -10.16 4.43 -4.86
N MET A 85 -11.22 3.84 -4.29
CA MET A 85 -11.27 2.41 -4.02
C MET A 85 -11.35 1.60 -5.33
N PRO A 86 -10.36 0.76 -5.66
CA PRO A 86 -10.36 0.01 -6.90
C PRO A 86 -11.47 -1.05 -6.91
N ARG A 87 -12.05 -1.30 -8.08
CA ARG A 87 -12.95 -2.44 -8.29
C ARG A 87 -12.23 -3.76 -7.99
N PRO A 88 -12.93 -4.85 -7.62
CA PRO A 88 -12.26 -6.13 -7.36
C PRO A 88 -11.50 -6.66 -8.58
N TYR A 89 -10.30 -7.22 -8.38
CA TYR A 89 -9.50 -7.82 -9.47
C TYR A 89 -10.27 -8.89 -10.26
N ALA A 90 -11.12 -9.68 -9.57
CA ALA A 90 -11.96 -10.71 -10.17
C ALA A 90 -13.00 -10.17 -11.19
N SER A 91 -13.22 -8.85 -11.25
CA SER A 91 -14.12 -8.23 -12.22
C SER A 91 -13.43 -7.82 -13.54
N MET A 92 -12.10 -7.98 -13.63
CA MET A 92 -11.34 -7.65 -14.85
C MET A 92 -11.51 -8.76 -15.90
N ARG A 93 -11.87 -8.40 -17.13
CA ARG A 93 -12.31 -9.34 -18.18
C ARG A 93 -11.20 -9.79 -19.11
N ASN A 94 -10.13 -9.00 -19.26
CA ASN A 94 -9.03 -9.24 -20.18
C ASN A 94 -7.69 -8.77 -19.59
N GLU A 95 -6.60 -9.11 -20.26
CA GLU A 95 -5.23 -8.80 -19.80
C GLU A 95 -4.95 -7.30 -19.72
N ASP A 96 -5.49 -6.50 -20.63
CA ASP A 96 -5.31 -5.05 -20.65
C ASP A 96 -6.01 -4.37 -19.46
N GLU A 97 -7.23 -4.81 -19.13
CA GLU A 97 -7.95 -4.37 -17.93
C GLU A 97 -7.20 -4.78 -16.66
N GLN A 98 -6.68 -6.01 -16.61
CA GLN A 98 -5.85 -6.49 -15.48
C GLN A 98 -4.59 -5.64 -15.32
N LEU A 99 -3.91 -5.30 -16.43
CA LEU A 99 -2.71 -4.49 -16.42
C LEU A 99 -2.98 -3.05 -15.98
N ALA A 100 -4.02 -2.42 -16.53
CA ALA A 100 -4.45 -1.08 -16.13
C ALA A 100 -4.82 -1.04 -14.64
N TRP A 101 -5.55 -2.06 -14.18
CA TRP A 101 -5.90 -2.23 -12.78
C TRP A 101 -4.66 -2.36 -11.89
N SER A 102 -3.72 -3.24 -12.25
CA SER A 102 -2.51 -3.47 -11.44
C SER A 102 -1.66 -2.21 -11.33
N THR A 103 -1.51 -1.47 -12.43
CA THR A 103 -0.81 -0.18 -12.46
C THR A 103 -1.46 0.84 -11.53
N HIS A 104 -2.79 0.98 -11.62
CA HIS A 104 -3.55 1.90 -10.80
C HIS A 104 -3.45 1.56 -9.30
N VAL A 105 -3.66 0.30 -8.94
CA VAL A 105 -3.61 -0.16 -7.54
C VAL A 105 -2.20 -0.04 -6.96
N ARG A 106 -1.16 -0.23 -7.77
CA ARG A 106 0.22 0.01 -7.36
C ARG A 106 0.46 1.48 -7.00
N ALA A 107 0.06 2.39 -7.89
CA ALA A 107 0.18 3.82 -7.64
C ALA A 107 -0.61 4.27 -6.40
N LEU A 108 -1.84 3.73 -6.23
CA LEU A 108 -2.65 3.97 -5.04
C LEU A 108 -1.95 3.50 -3.76
N ALA A 109 -1.40 2.28 -3.76
CA ALA A 109 -0.70 1.73 -2.59
C ALA A 109 0.51 2.58 -2.17
N GLU A 110 1.27 3.11 -3.14
CA GLU A 110 2.40 4.00 -2.88
C GLU A 110 1.98 5.37 -2.38
N SER A 111 0.91 5.94 -2.96
CA SER A 111 0.32 7.19 -2.49
C SER A 111 -0.18 7.06 -1.04
N VAL A 112 -0.86 5.95 -0.72
CA VAL A 112 -1.33 5.66 0.64
C VAL A 112 -0.16 5.49 1.61
N GLU A 113 0.91 4.79 1.23
CA GLU A 113 2.13 4.69 2.04
C GLU A 113 2.69 6.08 2.35
N ALA A 114 2.80 6.96 1.35
CA ALA A 114 3.27 8.33 1.56
C ALA A 114 2.36 9.13 2.51
N ARG A 115 1.03 9.05 2.34
CA ARG A 115 0.04 9.71 3.21
C ARG A 115 0.14 9.24 4.66
N VAL A 116 0.25 7.92 4.87
CA VAL A 116 0.42 7.33 6.21
C VAL A 116 1.74 7.80 6.84
N ILE A 117 2.86 7.73 6.11
CA ILE A 117 4.16 8.17 6.64
C ILE A 117 4.12 9.66 7.01
N LYS A 118 3.46 10.48 6.19
CA LYS A 118 3.28 11.91 6.47
C LYS A 118 2.46 12.14 7.74
N ASP A 119 1.27 11.55 7.88
CA ASP A 119 0.45 11.69 9.11
C ASP A 119 1.22 11.24 10.35
N LEU A 120 1.96 10.13 10.26
CA LEU A 120 2.78 9.68 11.39
C LEU A 120 3.89 10.68 11.71
N THR A 121 4.40 11.42 10.73
CA THR A 121 5.51 12.37 10.91
C THR A 121 4.98 13.67 11.53
N ASP A 122 3.90 14.19 10.98
CA ASP A 122 3.26 15.43 11.44
C ASP A 122 2.61 15.24 12.82
N GLY A 123 2.03 14.07 13.09
CA GLY A 123 1.41 13.74 14.37
C GLY A 123 2.37 13.32 15.48
N ALA A 124 3.69 13.38 15.26
CA ALA A 124 4.68 13.03 16.28
C ALA A 124 4.99 14.25 17.17
N ASP A 125 4.69 14.16 18.47
CA ASP A 125 4.99 15.20 19.48
C ASP A 125 6.47 15.65 19.49
N ARG A 126 7.37 14.79 19.02
CA ARG A 126 8.77 15.12 18.71
C ARG A 126 9.20 14.35 17.46
N PRO A 127 9.29 14.98 16.28
CA PRO A 127 9.76 14.30 15.08
C PRO A 127 11.23 13.90 15.29
N LYS A 128 11.47 12.63 15.62
CA LYS A 128 12.84 12.10 15.71
C LYS A 128 13.44 12.15 14.30
N LYS A 129 14.67 12.65 14.16
CA LYS A 129 15.51 12.62 12.93
C LYS A 129 15.84 11.19 12.42
N ARG A 130 15.18 10.13 12.93
CA ARG A 130 15.41 8.77 12.44
C ARG A 130 14.73 8.62 11.09
N LYS A 131 15.47 8.13 10.09
CA LYS A 131 14.90 7.63 8.83
C LYS A 131 13.82 6.60 9.18
N ARG A 132 12.55 6.98 9.08
CA ARG A 132 11.46 6.03 9.29
C ARG A 132 11.46 5.08 8.11
N THR A 133 11.53 3.80 8.43
CA THR A 133 11.41 2.75 7.44
C THR A 133 9.93 2.56 7.13
N ALA A 134 9.59 2.52 5.84
CA ALA A 134 8.24 2.26 5.36
C ALA A 134 7.85 0.77 5.49
N PHE A 135 8.43 0.04 6.44
CA PHE A 135 8.14 -1.38 6.60
C PHE A 135 6.82 -1.58 7.32
N VAL A 136 6.12 -2.68 7.00
CA VAL A 136 4.81 -3.02 7.56
C VAL A 136 4.81 -3.00 9.09
N SER A 137 5.70 -3.77 9.72
CA SER A 137 5.77 -3.87 11.18
C SER A 137 6.13 -2.54 11.86
N ALA A 138 6.93 -1.68 11.20
CA ALA A 138 7.30 -0.38 11.74
C ALA A 138 6.13 0.59 11.68
N THR A 139 5.47 0.67 10.52
CA THR A 139 4.33 1.54 10.24
C THR A 139 3.15 1.22 11.16
N ILE A 140 2.80 -0.06 11.31
CA ILE A 140 1.72 -0.51 12.21
C ILE A 140 2.00 -0.07 13.65
N ARG A 141 3.20 -0.37 14.17
CA ARG A 141 3.55 -0.06 15.57
C ARG A 141 3.47 1.43 15.85
N GLU A 142 4.00 2.26 14.95
CA GLU A 142 3.99 3.70 15.11
C GLU A 142 2.57 4.28 15.03
N HIS A 143 1.75 3.80 14.08
CA HIS A 143 0.35 4.22 13.96
C HIS A 143 -0.46 3.94 15.23
N TYR A 144 -0.39 2.72 15.75
CA TYR A 144 -1.11 2.38 16.99
C TYR A 144 -0.59 3.14 18.21
N LYS A 145 0.72 3.39 18.28
CA LYS A 145 1.32 4.19 19.35
C LYS A 145 0.76 5.62 19.34
N GLN A 146 0.72 6.26 18.17
CA GLN A 146 0.18 7.62 18.04
C GLN A 146 -1.33 7.67 18.25
N SER A 147 -2.08 6.71 17.70
CA SER A 147 -3.53 6.62 17.92
C SER A 147 -3.87 6.51 19.41
N LYS A 148 -3.11 5.71 20.19
CA LYS A 148 -3.27 5.65 21.65
C LYS A 148 -2.94 6.99 22.32
N ALA A 149 -1.86 7.66 21.92
CA ALA A 149 -1.50 8.96 22.46
C ALA A 149 -2.55 10.04 22.18
N ARG A 150 -3.11 10.09 20.95
CA ARG A 150 -4.20 11.00 20.57
C ARG A 150 -5.46 10.74 21.41
N LYS A 151 -5.84 9.48 21.62
CA LYS A 151 -6.98 9.11 22.49
C LYS A 151 -6.78 9.55 23.94
N ALA A 152 -5.60 9.31 24.50
CA ALA A 152 -5.31 9.69 25.88
C ALA A 152 -5.42 11.21 26.10
N LYS A 153 -4.99 12.03 25.14
CA LYS A 153 -5.14 13.50 25.22
C LYS A 153 -6.60 13.95 25.17
N ASN A 154 -7.44 13.30 24.37
CA ASN A 154 -8.86 13.65 24.27
C ASN A 154 -9.71 13.24 25.49
N THR A 155 -9.23 12.33 26.35
CA THR A 155 -9.95 11.90 27.56
C THR A 155 -9.66 12.78 28.78
N VAL A 156 -8.64 13.65 28.70
CA VAL A 156 -8.24 14.55 29.79
C VAL A 156 -8.96 15.92 29.70
N ASN A 157 -9.75 16.14 28.64
CA ASN A 157 -10.56 17.34 28.44
C ASN A 157 -12.03 17.11 28.80
#